data_AF-A0A2D0HHX3-F1
#
_entry.id   AF-A0A2D0HHX3-F1
#
_cell.length_a   1.000
_cell.length_b   1.000
_cell.length_c   1.000
_cell.angle_alpha   90.00
_cell.angle_beta   90.00
_cell.angle_gamma   90.00
#
_symmetry.space_group_name_H-M   'P 1'
#
loop_
_entity.id
_entity.type
_entity.pdbx_description
1 polymer ?
#
loop_
_entity_poly.entity_id
_entity_poly.type
_entity_poly.pdbx_seq_one_letter_code
_entity_poly.pdbx_strand_id
1 'polypeptide(L)' 'MSLTKRLEILDLIRELRQQLNLSQKQFAAKVGISFKTVNRWENGHTVPLRIALKLIEEMLRKMGVPGKRLLNQYFPEAK' A
#
# COMPACT_ATOMS: atom_id res chain seq x y z
N MET A 1 -8.19 11.80 11.68
CA MET A 1 -8.20 10.72 10.68
C MET A 1 -9.07 9.60 11.23
N SER A 2 -10.15 9.22 10.55
CA SER A 2 -11.05 8.15 11.04
C SER A 2 -10.36 6.79 11.01
N LEU A 3 -10.79 5.88 11.90
CA LEU A 3 -10.33 4.49 11.93
C LEU A 3 -10.56 3.77 10.59
N THR A 4 -11.63 4.13 9.88
CA THR A 4 -11.99 3.59 8.55
C THR A 4 -10.86 3.82 7.54
N LYS A 5 -10.34 5.05 7.46
CA LYS A 5 -9.26 5.40 6.53
C LYS A 5 -7.95 4.68 6.85
N ARG A 6 -7.77 4.28 8.11
CA ARG A 6 -6.61 3.52 8.54
C ARG A 6 -6.65 2.10 8.00
N LEU A 7 -7.78 1.43 8.16
CA LEU A 7 -7.99 0.05 7.71
C LEU A 7 -7.90 -0.04 6.18
N GLU A 8 -8.50 0.91 5.46
CA GLU A 8 -8.43 1.00 3.98
C GLU A 8 -6.97 1.00 3.47
N ILE A 9 -6.08 1.74 4.11
CA ILE A 9 -4.66 1.80 3.70
C ILE A 9 -3.93 0.47 3.96
N LEU A 10 -4.25 -0.22 5.05
CA LEU A 10 -3.62 -1.50 5.37
C LEU A 10 -4.09 -2.59 4.41
N ASP A 11 -5.36 -2.55 4.03
CA ASP A 11 -5.95 -3.46 3.06
C ASP A 11 -5.38 -3.22 1.65
N LEU A 12 -5.19 -1.95 1.25
CA LEU A 12 -4.45 -1.61 0.03
C LEU A 12 -3.08 -2.29 -0.04
N ILE A 13 -2.29 -2.20 1.04
CA ILE A 13 -0.93 -2.75 1.07
C ILE A 13 -0.96 -4.27 0.90
N ARG A 14 -1.86 -4.95 1.63
CA ARG A 14 -2.03 -6.40 1.53
C ARG A 14 -2.49 -6.83 0.14
N GLU A 15 -3.50 -6.16 -0.41
CA GLU A 15 -4.05 -6.46 -1.73
C GLU A 15 -2.99 -6.28 -2.81
N LEU A 16 -2.31 -5.12 -2.83
CA LEU A 16 -1.23 -4.83 -3.77
C LEU A 16 -0.13 -5.90 -3.71
N ARG A 17 0.30 -6.28 -2.50
CA ARG A 17 1.32 -7.31 -2.32
C ARG A 17 0.86 -8.66 -2.87
N GLN A 18 -0.37 -9.08 -2.58
CA GLN A 18 -0.93 -10.34 -3.05
C GLN A 18 -1.09 -10.37 -4.56
N GLN A 19 -1.56 -9.27 -5.17
CA GLN A 19 -1.68 -9.15 -6.63
C GLN A 19 -0.35 -9.29 -7.36
N LEU A 20 0.74 -8.86 -6.74
CA LEU A 20 2.09 -8.99 -7.27
C LEU A 20 2.74 -10.34 -6.95
N ASN A 21 2.03 -11.23 -6.22
CA ASN A 21 2.54 -12.50 -5.72
C ASN A 21 3.86 -12.35 -4.95
N LEU A 22 3.96 -11.30 -4.11
CA LEU A 22 5.16 -11.00 -3.33
C LEU A 22 4.98 -11.43 -1.87
N SER A 23 6.04 -11.98 -1.29
CA SER A 23 6.20 -12.04 0.16
C SER A 23 6.34 -10.63 0.75
N GLN A 24 6.08 -10.47 2.05
CA GLN A 24 6.29 -9.19 2.74
C GLN A 24 7.74 -8.69 2.59
N LYS A 25 8.73 -9.60 2.55
CA LYS A 25 10.15 -9.26 2.33
C LYS A 25 10.40 -8.72 0.93
N GLN A 26 9.87 -9.38 -0.10
CA GLN A 26 10.01 -8.92 -1.49
C GLN A 26 9.27 -7.60 -1.73
N PHE A 27 8.09 -7.44 -1.13
CA PHE A 27 7.36 -6.17 -1.20
C PHE A 27 8.14 -5.04 -0.53
N ALA A 28 8.69 -5.28 0.66
CA ALA A 28 9.52 -4.30 1.37
C ALA A 28 10.73 -3.87 0.53
N ALA A 29 11.42 -4.83 -0.09
CA ALA A 29 12.53 -4.56 -1.00
C ALA A 29 12.09 -3.73 -2.22
N LYS A 30 10.92 -4.01 -2.79
CA LYS A 30 10.36 -3.29 -3.94
C LYS A 30 9.98 -1.84 -3.61
N VAL A 31 9.47 -1.60 -2.39
CA VAL A 31 9.11 -0.25 -1.90
C VAL A 31 10.34 0.50 -1.36
N GLY A 32 11.43 -0.19 -1.03
CA GLY A 32 12.64 0.41 -0.47
C GLY A 32 12.59 0.63 1.04
N ILE A 33 11.86 -0.23 1.76
CA ILE A 33 11.69 -0.16 3.23
C ILE A 33 12.03 -1.49 3.90
N SER A 34 12.09 -1.49 5.23
CA SER A 34 12.37 -2.72 5.98
C SER A 34 11.18 -3.68 5.97
N PHE A 35 11.45 -4.99 5.95
CA PHE A 35 10.44 -6.03 6.17
C PHE A 35 9.64 -5.82 7.46
N LYS A 36 10.32 -5.40 8.55
CA LYS A 36 9.68 -5.12 9.84
C LYS A 36 8.61 -4.01 9.71
N THR A 37 8.82 -3.04 8.83
CA THR A 37 7.86 -1.97 8.55
C THR A 37 6.60 -2.51 7.90
N VAL A 38 6.74 -3.32 6.83
CA VAL A 38 5.59 -3.95 6.15
C VAL A 38 4.83 -4.88 7.10
N ASN A 39 5.54 -5.68 7.90
CA ASN A 39 4.94 -6.57 8.90
C ASN A 39 4.22 -5.82 10.05
N ARG A 40 4.51 -4.55 10.30
CA ARG A 40 3.74 -3.75 11.28
C ARG A 40 2.52 -3.08 10.64
N TRP A 41 2.55 -2.81 9.33
CA TRP A 41 1.42 -2.24 8.60
C TRP A 41 0.32 -3.27 8.38
N GLU A 42 0.61 -4.37 7.67
CA GLU A 42 -0.19 -5.59 7.81
C GLU A 42 -0.14 -5.95 9.31
N ASN A 43 -1.13 -6.52 10.00
CA ASN A 43 -1.18 -6.60 11.49
C ASN A 43 -1.58 -5.29 12.21
N GLY A 44 -1.54 -4.13 11.55
CA GLY A 44 -2.16 -2.89 12.06
C GLY A 44 -1.49 -2.26 13.29
N HIS A 45 -0.24 -2.64 13.59
CA HIS A 45 0.54 -2.04 14.66
C HIS A 45 0.94 -0.59 14.35
N THR A 46 1.19 -0.28 13.08
CA THR A 46 1.52 1.08 12.63
C THR A 46 0.85 1.39 11.30
N VAL A 47 0.84 2.68 10.95
CA VAL A 47 0.37 3.15 9.64
C VAL A 47 1.53 3.64 8.79
N PRO A 48 1.43 3.58 7.47
CA PRO A 48 2.39 4.22 6.59
C PRO A 48 2.39 5.73 6.78
N LEU A 49 3.59 6.31 6.81
CA LEU A 49 3.76 7.76 6.72
C LEU A 49 3.43 8.25 5.31
N ARG A 50 3.17 9.56 5.17
CA ARG A 50 2.83 10.18 3.88
C ARG A 50 3.85 9.86 2.78
N ILE A 51 5.15 9.78 3.10
CA ILE A 51 6.20 9.45 2.13
C ILE A 51 6.08 8.00 1.61
N ALA A 52 5.75 7.05 2.48
CA ALA A 52 5.53 5.66 2.08
C ALA A 52 4.27 5.53 1.21
N LEU A 53 3.22 6.28 1.52
CA LEU A 53 2.01 6.33 0.68
C LEU A 53 2.31 6.85 -0.72
N LYS A 54 3.13 7.90 -0.84
CA LYS A 54 3.57 8.40 -2.16
C LYS A 54 4.33 7.35 -2.96
N LEU A 55 5.24 6.60 -2.33
CA LEU A 55 5.97 5.53 -3.01
C LEU A 55 5.05 4.42 -3.50
N ILE A 56 4.05 4.04 -2.69
CA ILE A 56 3.02 3.06 -3.07
C ILE A 56 2.18 3.60 -4.23
N GLU A 57 1.76 4.86 -4.17
CA GLU A 57 0.98 5.52 -5.23
C GLU A 57 1.76 5.56 -6.56
N GLU A 58 3.03 5.95 -6.54
CA GLU A 58 3.91 5.93 -7.72
C GLU A 58 4.08 4.52 -8.29
N MET A 59 4.21 3.53 -7.41
CA MET A 59 4.28 2.12 -7.82
C MET A 59 3.00 1.68 -8.53
N LEU A 60 1.82 2.04 -8.00
CA LEU A 60 0.54 1.77 -8.65
C LEU A 60 0.42 2.46 -10.01
N ARG A 61 0.84 3.73 -10.13
CA ARG A 61 0.83 4.46 -11.40
C ARG A 61 1.69 3.78 -12.48
N LYS A 62 2.80 3.13 -12.07
CA LYS A 62 3.70 2.38 -12.97
C LYS A 62 3.17 0.99 -13.37
N MET A 63 2.16 0.44 -12.68
CA MET A 63 1.64 -0.91 -12.94
C MET A 63 0.61 -0.99 -14.06
N GLY A 64 0.18 0.13 -14.64
CA GLY A 64 -0.84 0.14 -15.70
C GLY A 64 -2.25 -0.17 -15.17
N VAL A 65 -3.00 -1.02 -15.88
CA VAL A 65 -4.44 -1.28 -15.59
C VAL A 65 -4.68 -1.82 -14.18
N PRO A 66 -3.94 -2.81 -13.66
CA PRO A 66 -4.13 -3.28 -12.28
C PRO A 66 -3.92 -2.18 -11.23
N GLY A 67 -2.93 -1.31 -11.44
CA GLY A 67 -2.64 -0.21 -10.53
C GLY A 67 -3.71 0.88 -10.56
N LYS A 68 -4.28 1.19 -11.74
CA LYS A 68 -5.40 2.14 -11.87
C LYS A 68 -6.62 1.73 -11.05
N ARG A 69 -6.93 0.42 -10.98
CA ARG A 69 -8.05 -0.07 -10.18
C ARG A 69 -7.85 0.23 -8.69
N LEU A 70 -6.67 -0.09 -8.15
CA LEU A 70 -6.33 0.18 -6.76
C LEU A 70 -6.27 1.68 -6.46
N LEU A 71 -5.76 2.50 -7.39
CA LEU A 71 -5.79 3.96 -7.24
C LEU A 71 -7.21 4.48 -7.07
N ASN A 72 -8.15 4.06 -7.91
CA ASN A 72 -9.55 4.50 -7.82
C ASN A 72 -10.23 4.04 -6.52
N GLN A 73 -9.86 2.87 -6.01
CA GLN A 73 -10.45 2.29 -4.81
C GLN A 73 -9.94 2.95 -3.52
N TYR A 74 -8.64 3.24 -3.43
CA TYR A 74 -8.01 3.67 -2.18
C TYR A 74 -7.50 5.12 -2.19
N PHE A 75 -7.37 5.73 -3.37
CA PHE A 75 -7.04 7.14 -3.57
C PHE A 75 -8.06 7.79 -4.52
N PRO A 76 -9.38 7.73 -4.23
CA PRO A 76 -10.35 8.43 -5.07
C PRO A 76 -10.02 9.92 -5.05
N GLU A 77 -9.77 10.49 -6.24
CA GLU A 77 -9.70 11.93 -6.41
C GLU A 77 -11.00 12.50 -5.81
N ALA A 78 -10.88 13.38 -4.82
CA ALA A 78 -12.03 14.02 -4.22
C ALA A 78 -12.78 14.76 -5.34
N LYS A 79 -14.01 14.32 -5.64
CA LYS A 79 -14.97 15.16 -6.37
C LYS A 79 -15.42 16.31 -5.47
#